data_AF-A0A6P2D0G2-F1
#
_entry.id   AF-A0A6P2D0G2-F1
#
_cell.length_a   1.000
_cell.length_b   1.000
_cell.length_c   1.000
_cell.angle_alpha   90.00
_cell.angle_beta   90.00
_cell.angle_gamma   90.00
#
_symmetry.space_group_name_H-M   'P 1'
#
loop_
_entity.id
_entity.type
_entity.pdbx_description
1 polymer ?
#
loop_
_entity_poly.entity_id
_entity_poly.type
_entity_poly.pdbx_seq_one_letter_code
_entity_poly.pdbx_strand_id
1 'polypeptide(L)'
;MSPVLKMFAAVALVLVPIAGVLVQAAPAKDSDPALTGTVWKGKLTQKGEFKGTGGGPPEFDCELTITKRDGEKFEADLSEKTDELKVTYLVRGTISLVDKSNKDKGYKIEFESIGSKDVENTEAITKIPYTGTIKDKKIKGTWKYPANEDGTTLEGAFEFELTKKD
;
A
#
# COMPACT_ATOMS: atom_id res chain seq x y z
N MET A 1 36.99 22.61 -67.42
CA MET A 1 35.53 22.59 -67.21
C MET A 1 35.06 21.14 -67.12
N SER A 2 34.73 20.72 -65.90
CA SER A 2 33.98 19.54 -65.44
C SER A 2 34.32 19.35 -63.96
N PRO A 3 33.53 18.64 -63.13
CA PRO A 3 32.08 18.37 -63.11
C PRO A 3 31.50 18.76 -61.72
N VAL A 4 30.19 18.63 -61.43
CA VAL A 4 29.71 18.09 -60.13
C VAL A 4 28.24 17.63 -60.28
N LEU A 5 28.10 16.32 -60.17
CA LEU A 5 26.91 15.52 -59.98
C LEU A 5 26.27 15.84 -58.61
N LYS A 6 25.02 16.31 -58.56
CA LYS A 6 24.30 16.51 -57.28
C LYS A 6 23.68 15.19 -56.83
N MET A 7 24.25 14.65 -55.76
CA MET A 7 23.82 13.45 -55.05
C MET A 7 22.50 13.70 -54.31
N PHE A 8 21.60 12.73 -54.36
CA PHE A 8 20.37 12.65 -53.58
C PHE A 8 20.69 12.45 -52.09
N ALA A 9 20.08 13.23 -51.20
CA ALA A 9 20.05 12.94 -49.77
C ALA A 9 18.60 12.61 -49.38
N ALA A 10 18.30 11.31 -49.28
CA ALA A 10 17.09 10.82 -48.64
C ALA A 10 17.30 10.84 -47.13
N VAL A 11 16.61 11.73 -46.42
CA VAL A 11 16.57 11.74 -44.96
C VAL A 11 15.59 10.66 -44.51
N ALA A 12 16.12 9.54 -44.02
CA ALA A 12 15.34 8.50 -43.35
C ALA A 12 14.91 9.01 -41.98
N LEU A 13 13.61 9.27 -41.83
CA LEU A 13 12.97 9.64 -40.57
C LEU A 13 12.87 8.38 -39.70
N VAL A 14 13.82 8.21 -38.79
CA VAL A 14 13.78 7.13 -37.78
C VAL A 14 12.66 7.46 -36.80
N LEU A 15 11.52 6.81 -36.97
CA LEU A 15 10.43 6.77 -35.99
C LEU A 15 10.94 6.05 -34.75
N VAL A 16 11.27 6.82 -33.72
CA VAL A 16 11.49 6.31 -32.36
C VAL A 16 10.13 5.87 -31.82
N PRO A 17 9.92 4.59 -31.48
CA PRO A 17 8.69 4.18 -30.81
C PRO A 17 8.67 4.84 -29.43
N ILE A 18 7.73 5.77 -29.25
CA ILE A 18 7.42 6.32 -27.94
C ILE A 18 6.95 5.13 -27.10
N ALA A 19 7.80 4.69 -26.17
CA ALA A 19 7.45 3.68 -25.18
C ALA A 19 6.18 4.17 -24.48
N GLY A 20 5.06 3.49 -24.77
CA GLY A 20 3.78 3.79 -24.17
C GLY A 20 3.93 3.72 -22.65
N VAL A 21 3.77 4.85 -21.99
CA VAL A 21 3.46 4.88 -20.57
C VAL A 21 2.16 4.09 -20.45
N LEU A 22 2.26 2.85 -19.97
CA LEU A 22 1.09 2.07 -19.59
C LEU A 22 0.41 2.85 -18.47
N VAL A 23 -0.55 3.70 -18.83
CA VAL A 23 -1.50 4.27 -17.88
C VAL A 23 -2.29 3.08 -17.35
N GLN A 24 -1.83 2.54 -16.22
CA GLN A 24 -2.48 1.45 -15.53
C GLN A 24 -3.90 1.91 -15.18
N ALA A 25 -4.89 1.29 -15.82
CA ALA A 25 -6.29 1.59 -15.58
C ALA A 25 -6.65 1.18 -14.15
N ALA A 26 -7.05 2.15 -13.35
CA ALA A 26 -7.58 1.93 -12.01
C ALA A 26 -8.81 1.00 -12.06
N PRO A 27 -9.15 0.33 -10.94
CA PRO A 27 -10.40 -0.44 -10.85
C PRO A 27 -11.61 0.45 -11.21
N ALA A 28 -12.61 -0.12 -11.88
CA ALA A 28 -13.89 0.58 -12.09
C ALA A 28 -14.52 0.91 -10.74
N LYS A 29 -15.05 2.13 -10.57
CA LYS A 29 -15.48 2.70 -9.27
C LYS A 29 -16.32 1.74 -8.42
N ASP A 30 -17.32 1.07 -8.98
CA ASP A 30 -18.23 0.19 -8.21
C ASP A 30 -17.55 -1.06 -7.63
N SER A 31 -16.40 -1.44 -8.17
CA SER A 31 -15.62 -2.62 -7.78
C SER A 31 -14.34 -2.27 -7.02
N ASP A 32 -14.01 -0.98 -6.85
CA ASP A 32 -12.79 -0.55 -6.18
C ASP A 32 -12.90 -0.82 -4.66
N PRO A 33 -12.04 -1.66 -4.08
CA PRO A 33 -12.06 -1.95 -2.64
C PRO A 33 -11.51 -0.79 -1.78
N ALA A 34 -11.02 0.29 -2.40
CA ALA A 34 -10.45 1.42 -1.69
C ALA A 34 -10.97 2.76 -2.19
N LEU A 35 -12.28 2.87 -2.39
CA LEU A 35 -12.91 4.18 -2.49
C LEU A 35 -12.68 4.96 -1.20
N THR A 36 -12.49 6.27 -1.32
CA THR A 36 -12.41 7.18 -0.17
C THR A 36 -13.61 6.97 0.75
N GLY A 37 -13.35 6.85 2.06
CA GLY A 37 -14.35 6.62 3.10
C GLY A 37 -14.71 5.14 3.33
N THR A 38 -14.10 4.23 2.58
CA THR A 38 -14.13 2.78 2.86
C THR A 38 -13.42 2.48 4.18
N VAL A 39 -14.02 1.63 5.02
CA VAL A 39 -13.48 1.25 6.34
C VAL A 39 -13.36 -0.26 6.45
N TRP A 40 -12.16 -0.71 6.82
CA TRP A 40 -11.81 -2.09 7.09
C TRP A 40 -11.46 -2.26 8.56
N LYS A 41 -12.03 -3.24 9.25
CA LYS A 41 -11.73 -3.50 10.67
C LYS A 41 -11.30 -4.92 10.91
N GLY A 42 -10.44 -5.14 11.88
CA GLY A 42 -10.08 -6.48 12.30
C GLY A 42 -8.90 -6.47 13.24
N LYS A 43 -8.02 -7.46 13.10
CA LYS A 43 -6.94 -7.69 14.05
C LYS A 43 -5.59 -7.70 13.37
N LEU A 44 -4.61 -7.16 14.07
CA LEU A 44 -3.20 -7.27 13.73
C LEU A 44 -2.49 -7.96 14.88
N THR A 45 -1.74 -8.99 14.56
CA THR A 45 -0.91 -9.74 15.50
C THR A 45 0.52 -9.23 15.47
N GLN A 46 1.25 -9.43 16.56
CA GLN A 46 2.64 -9.04 16.71
C GLN A 46 3.42 -10.13 17.46
N LYS A 47 4.63 -10.41 16.99
CA LYS A 47 5.65 -11.20 17.68
C LYS A 47 7.03 -10.58 17.45
N GLY A 48 8.01 -11.03 18.22
CA GLY A 48 9.38 -10.54 18.17
C GLY A 48 9.73 -9.76 19.42
N GLU A 49 10.86 -9.06 19.37
CA GLU A 49 11.35 -8.26 20.49
C GLU A 49 11.33 -6.78 20.14
N PHE A 50 10.69 -5.98 21.01
CA PHE A 50 10.77 -4.53 20.97
C PHE A 50 11.84 -4.06 21.96
N LYS A 51 12.79 -3.27 21.48
CA LYS A 51 13.93 -2.80 22.29
C LYS A 51 13.70 -1.42 22.93
N GLY A 52 12.55 -0.78 22.68
CA GLY A 52 12.15 0.46 23.32
C GLY A 52 11.55 0.24 24.72
N THR A 53 10.86 1.27 25.23
CA THR A 53 10.23 1.18 26.56
C THR A 53 8.82 0.59 26.48
N GLY A 54 8.54 -0.42 27.32
CA GLY A 54 7.27 -1.15 27.33
C GLY A 54 7.25 -2.33 26.36
N GLY A 55 6.57 -3.42 26.71
CA GLY A 55 6.33 -4.51 25.77
C GLY A 55 5.17 -4.13 24.83
N GLY A 56 5.29 -4.42 23.54
CA GLY A 56 4.16 -4.27 22.63
C GLY A 56 3.17 -5.44 22.81
N PRO A 57 1.86 -5.21 22.83
CA PRO A 57 0.88 -6.28 22.99
C PRO A 57 0.95 -7.26 21.82
N PRO A 58 0.51 -8.52 22.03
CA PRO A 58 0.56 -9.54 20.98
C PRO A 58 -0.49 -9.32 19.89
N GLU A 59 -1.50 -8.48 20.14
CA GLU A 59 -2.60 -8.22 19.23
C GLU A 59 -3.15 -6.80 19.42
N PHE A 60 -3.58 -6.21 18.31
CA PHE A 60 -4.24 -4.90 18.24
C PHE A 60 -5.57 -5.05 17.52
N ASP A 61 -6.59 -4.34 18.01
CA ASP A 61 -7.78 -4.06 17.21
C ASP A 61 -7.46 -2.91 16.24
N CYS A 62 -7.79 -3.13 14.97
CA CYS A 62 -7.42 -2.24 13.89
C CYS A 62 -8.62 -1.68 13.14
N GLU A 63 -8.50 -0.44 12.69
CA GLU A 63 -9.41 0.21 11.75
C GLU A 63 -8.60 0.93 10.67
N LEU A 64 -8.69 0.45 9.43
CA LEU A 64 -8.09 1.06 8.24
C LEU A 64 -9.16 1.84 7.47
N THR A 65 -9.03 3.16 7.45
CA THR A 65 -9.96 4.07 6.77
C THR A 65 -9.27 4.73 5.58
N ILE A 66 -9.78 4.50 4.37
CA ILE A 66 -9.24 5.11 3.15
C ILE A 66 -9.58 6.60 3.13
N THR A 67 -8.58 7.45 3.11
CA THR A 67 -8.75 8.92 3.15
C THR A 67 -8.56 9.56 1.79
N LYS A 68 -7.75 8.96 0.91
CA LYS A 68 -7.58 9.40 -0.48
C LYS A 68 -7.39 8.23 -1.42
N ARG A 69 -7.86 8.39 -2.66
CA ARG A 69 -7.73 7.43 -3.74
C ARG A 69 -7.35 8.13 -5.04
N ASP A 70 -6.25 7.73 -5.66
CA ASP A 70 -5.80 8.22 -6.97
C ASP A 70 -5.21 7.07 -7.80
N GLY A 71 -5.95 6.63 -8.81
CA GLY A 71 -5.50 5.54 -9.68
C GLY A 71 -5.31 4.23 -8.91
N GLU A 72 -4.09 3.69 -8.90
CA GLU A 72 -3.69 2.54 -8.07
C GLU A 72 -3.21 2.96 -6.67
N LYS A 73 -2.95 4.26 -6.42
CA LYS A 73 -2.44 4.76 -5.14
C LYS A 73 -3.56 5.08 -4.16
N PHE A 74 -3.28 4.97 -2.86
CA PHE A 74 -4.18 5.40 -1.80
C PHE A 74 -3.42 5.98 -0.60
N GLU A 75 -4.12 6.80 0.16
CA GLU A 75 -3.74 7.19 1.53
C GLU A 75 -4.82 6.67 2.47
N ALA A 76 -4.43 6.29 3.69
CA ALA A 76 -5.36 5.82 4.70
C ALA A 76 -4.86 6.15 6.11
N ASP A 77 -5.80 6.15 7.05
CA ASP A 77 -5.51 6.11 8.48
C ASP A 77 -5.64 4.66 8.96
N LEU A 78 -4.60 4.12 9.59
CA LEU A 78 -4.60 2.81 10.26
C LEU A 78 -4.57 3.04 11.77
N SER A 79 -5.72 2.98 12.42
CA SER A 79 -5.80 3.02 13.88
C SER A 79 -5.51 1.63 14.44
N GLU A 80 -4.57 1.54 15.38
CA GLU A 80 -4.23 0.34 16.15
C GLU A 80 -4.45 0.66 17.63
N LYS A 81 -5.20 -0.19 18.33
CA LYS A 81 -5.53 0.03 19.74
C LYS A 81 -5.62 -1.27 20.52
N THR A 82 -5.41 -1.13 21.82
CA THR A 82 -5.86 -2.07 22.85
C THR A 82 -6.64 -1.31 23.91
N ASP A 83 -6.93 -1.94 25.05
CA ASP A 83 -7.51 -1.24 26.20
C ASP A 83 -6.54 -0.22 26.83
N GLU A 84 -5.24 -0.36 26.60
CA GLU A 84 -4.20 0.44 27.28
C GLU A 84 -3.48 1.43 26.36
N LEU A 85 -3.39 1.14 25.06
CA LEU A 85 -2.66 1.96 24.10
C LEU A 85 -3.49 2.30 22.88
N LYS A 86 -3.08 3.37 22.21
CA LYS A 86 -3.62 3.77 20.92
C LYS A 86 -2.58 4.47 20.07
N VAL A 87 -2.59 4.18 18.79
CA VAL A 87 -1.83 4.92 17.77
C VAL A 87 -2.62 4.91 16.47
N THR A 88 -2.57 5.99 15.72
CA THR A 88 -3.07 6.02 14.34
C THR A 88 -1.93 6.30 13.39
N TYR A 89 -1.58 5.31 12.57
CA TYR A 89 -0.60 5.45 11.52
C TYR A 89 -1.21 6.09 10.28
N LEU A 90 -0.51 7.08 9.73
CA LEU A 90 -0.78 7.59 8.40
C LEU A 90 -0.08 6.67 7.42
N VAL A 91 -0.82 6.02 6.53
CA VAL A 91 -0.26 5.06 5.58
C VAL A 91 -0.44 5.52 4.13
N ARG A 92 0.50 5.11 3.29
CA ARG A 92 0.43 5.27 1.83
C ARG A 92 0.69 3.95 1.16
N GLY A 93 -0.05 3.67 0.11
CA GLY A 93 0.07 2.39 -0.55
C GLY A 93 -0.47 2.34 -1.96
N THR A 94 -0.48 1.12 -2.49
CA THR A 94 -1.02 0.77 -3.81
C THR A 94 -1.99 -0.40 -3.69
N ILE A 95 -2.98 -0.39 -4.57
CA ILE A 95 -3.95 -1.48 -4.78
C ILE A 95 -4.02 -1.75 -6.27
N SER A 96 -3.73 -2.98 -6.65
CA SER A 96 -3.72 -3.46 -8.03
C SER A 96 -4.41 -4.81 -8.14
N LEU A 97 -4.98 -5.12 -9.31
CA LEU A 97 -5.55 -6.45 -9.55
C LEU A 97 -4.46 -7.51 -9.50
N VAL A 98 -4.73 -8.64 -8.82
CA VAL A 98 -3.84 -9.82 -8.87
C VAL A 98 -3.71 -10.33 -10.29
N ASP A 99 -4.80 -10.28 -11.05
CA ASP A 99 -4.85 -10.64 -12.46
C ASP A 99 -5.71 -9.63 -13.23
N LYS A 100 -5.10 -8.92 -14.17
CA LYS A 100 -5.78 -7.89 -14.97
C LYS A 100 -6.90 -8.47 -15.84
N SER A 101 -6.85 -9.76 -16.15
CA SER A 101 -7.86 -10.45 -16.95
C SER A 101 -8.99 -11.07 -16.11
N ASN A 102 -8.81 -11.17 -14.79
CA ASN A 102 -9.76 -11.83 -13.91
C ASN A 102 -9.89 -11.11 -12.55
N LYS A 103 -10.96 -10.33 -12.40
CA LYS A 103 -11.27 -9.58 -11.17
C LYS A 103 -11.62 -10.47 -9.98
N ASP A 104 -12.05 -11.71 -10.20
CA ASP A 104 -12.45 -12.64 -9.14
C ASP A 104 -11.24 -13.17 -8.36
N LYS A 105 -10.02 -12.99 -8.89
CA LYS A 105 -8.78 -13.31 -8.18
C LYS A 105 -8.43 -12.29 -7.09
N GLY A 106 -9.15 -11.16 -7.02
CA GLY A 106 -8.97 -10.14 -6.00
C GLY A 106 -7.86 -9.14 -6.31
N TYR A 107 -7.42 -8.43 -5.28
CA TYR A 107 -6.47 -7.33 -5.38
C TYR A 107 -5.24 -7.56 -4.50
N LYS A 108 -4.06 -7.19 -4.97
CA LYS A 108 -2.87 -7.03 -4.14
C LYS A 108 -2.94 -5.66 -3.48
N ILE A 109 -2.62 -5.59 -2.20
CA ILE A 109 -2.51 -4.35 -1.43
C ILE A 109 -1.12 -4.28 -0.77
N GLU A 110 -0.44 -3.16 -0.94
CA GLU A 110 0.86 -2.88 -0.33
C GLU A 110 0.84 -1.47 0.23
N PHE A 111 1.29 -1.27 1.46
CA PHE A 111 1.34 0.06 2.07
C PHE A 111 2.43 0.15 3.12
N GLU A 112 2.81 1.39 3.43
CA GLU A 112 3.82 1.71 4.43
C GLU A 112 3.29 2.80 5.36
N SER A 113 3.61 2.69 6.66
CA SER A 113 3.38 3.78 7.62
C SER A 113 4.38 4.91 7.40
N ILE A 114 3.91 6.12 7.14
CA ILE A 114 4.75 7.29 6.83
C ILE A 114 4.75 8.34 7.96
N GLY A 115 3.89 8.17 8.95
CA GLY A 115 3.72 9.08 10.07
C GLY A 115 2.70 8.52 11.06
N SER A 116 2.45 9.27 12.13
CA SER A 116 1.47 8.90 13.16
C SER A 116 0.75 10.12 13.75
N LYS A 117 -0.41 9.86 14.35
CA LYS A 117 -1.22 10.79 15.14
C LYS A 117 -1.95 10.00 16.23
N ASP A 118 -2.59 10.71 17.17
CA ASP A 118 -3.40 10.13 18.25
C ASP A 118 -2.63 9.03 19.03
N VAL A 119 -1.39 9.34 19.42
CA VAL A 119 -0.48 8.43 20.14
C VAL A 119 -0.71 8.53 21.64
N GLU A 120 -1.09 7.42 22.26
CA GLU A 120 -1.40 7.32 23.69
C GLU A 120 -0.75 6.06 24.27
N ASN A 121 0.04 6.22 25.34
CA ASN A 121 0.71 5.14 26.09
C ASN A 121 1.57 4.17 25.25
N THR A 122 2.11 4.64 24.12
CA THR A 122 3.00 3.86 23.25
C THR A 122 3.99 4.77 22.54
N GLU A 123 5.05 4.18 22.00
CA GLU A 123 5.92 4.81 21.01
C GLU A 123 5.41 4.45 19.60
N ALA A 124 5.44 5.41 18.67
CA ALA A 124 5.00 5.19 17.30
C ALA A 124 6.19 4.83 16.41
N ILE A 125 6.09 3.69 15.72
CA ILE A 125 7.13 3.19 14.83
C ILE A 125 6.65 3.33 13.38
N THR A 126 7.42 4.06 12.57
CA THR A 126 7.07 4.33 11.16
C THR A 126 7.97 3.56 10.20
N LYS A 127 7.67 3.65 8.90
CA LYS A 127 8.30 2.92 7.80
C LYS A 127 8.09 1.41 7.89
N ILE A 128 6.95 1.00 8.44
CA ILE A 128 6.57 -0.42 8.50
C ILE A 128 5.91 -0.79 7.18
N PRO A 129 6.48 -1.72 6.38
CA PRO A 129 5.83 -2.23 5.19
C PRO A 129 4.79 -3.30 5.55
N TYR A 130 3.64 -3.22 4.88
CA TYR A 130 2.53 -4.16 4.95
C TYR A 130 2.24 -4.68 3.55
N THR A 131 2.00 -5.99 3.44
CA THR A 131 1.63 -6.64 2.19
C THR A 131 0.48 -7.59 2.42
N GLY A 132 -0.55 -7.52 1.58
CA GLY A 132 -1.71 -8.37 1.69
C GLY A 132 -2.46 -8.56 0.38
N THR A 133 -3.56 -9.31 0.48
CA THR A 133 -4.50 -9.55 -0.62
C THR A 133 -5.92 -9.23 -0.15
N ILE A 134 -6.69 -8.57 -1.02
CA ILE A 134 -8.10 -8.28 -0.84
C ILE A 134 -8.90 -9.30 -1.65
N LYS A 135 -9.73 -10.08 -0.98
CA LYS A 135 -10.67 -11.02 -1.61
C LYS A 135 -11.89 -11.20 -0.72
N ASP A 136 -13.08 -11.33 -1.32
CA ASP A 136 -14.32 -11.67 -0.60
C ASP A 136 -14.60 -10.73 0.59
N LYS A 137 -14.39 -9.41 0.40
CA LYS A 137 -14.54 -8.38 1.45
C LYS A 137 -13.62 -8.58 2.67
N LYS A 138 -12.51 -9.28 2.48
CA LYS A 138 -11.45 -9.44 3.48
C LYS A 138 -10.12 -8.98 2.95
N ILE A 139 -9.31 -8.38 3.81
CA ILE A 139 -7.89 -8.16 3.59
C ILE A 139 -7.14 -9.14 4.49
N LYS A 140 -6.20 -9.90 3.93
CA LYS A 140 -5.29 -10.74 4.71
C LYS A 140 -3.85 -10.44 4.30
N GLY A 141 -2.97 -10.28 5.27
CA GLY A 141 -1.59 -9.93 4.98
C GLY A 141 -0.64 -10.10 6.15
N THR A 142 0.59 -9.65 5.92
CA THR A 142 1.70 -9.69 6.86
C THR A 142 2.46 -8.37 6.85
N TRP A 143 3.17 -8.11 7.94
CA TRP A 143 4.04 -6.96 8.10
C TRP A 143 5.30 -7.38 8.83
N LYS A 144 6.38 -6.63 8.62
CA LYS A 144 7.66 -6.88 9.25
C LYS A 144 8.41 -5.57 9.44
N TYR A 145 8.84 -5.31 10.67
CA TYR A 145 9.67 -4.16 10.95
C TYR A 145 11.01 -4.29 10.21
N PRO A 146 11.43 -3.25 9.45
CA PRO A 146 12.70 -3.32 8.72
C PRO A 146 13.90 -3.52 9.64
N ALA A 147 14.99 -4.04 9.08
CA ALA A 147 16.26 -4.09 9.78
C ALA A 147 16.68 -2.68 10.24
N ASN A 148 17.08 -2.59 11.50
CA ASN A 148 17.35 -1.36 12.22
C ASN A 148 18.57 -1.55 13.13
N GLU A 149 19.12 -0.45 13.63
CA GLU A 149 20.31 -0.47 14.49
C GLU A 149 20.00 -0.81 15.96
N ASP A 150 18.76 -0.59 16.41
CA ASP A 150 18.35 -0.81 17.81
C ASP A 150 18.08 -2.28 18.14
N GLY A 151 17.95 -3.15 17.13
CA GLY A 151 17.76 -4.59 17.27
C GLY A 151 16.30 -5.02 17.45
N THR A 152 15.33 -4.15 17.18
CA THR A 152 13.90 -4.49 17.18
C THR A 152 13.57 -5.44 16.04
N THR A 153 12.79 -6.50 16.31
CA THR A 153 12.53 -7.62 15.38
C THR A 153 11.05 -7.91 15.16
N LEU A 154 10.19 -6.91 15.34
CA LEU A 154 8.75 -7.08 15.30
C LEU A 154 8.23 -7.52 13.91
N GLU A 155 7.32 -8.47 13.89
CA GLU A 155 6.61 -8.92 12.69
C GLU A 155 5.25 -9.52 13.05
N GLY A 156 4.37 -9.65 12.07
CA GLY A 156 3.06 -10.23 12.31
C GLY A 156 2.18 -10.38 11.09
N ALA A 157 0.92 -10.71 11.36
CA ALA A 157 -0.13 -10.89 10.37
C ALA A 157 -1.35 -10.05 10.71
N PHE A 158 -2.15 -9.72 9.71
CA PHE A 158 -3.40 -8.99 9.88
C PHE A 158 -4.52 -9.58 9.04
N GLU A 159 -5.74 -9.51 9.57
CA GLU A 159 -6.96 -9.83 8.86
C GLU A 159 -8.01 -8.74 9.16
N PHE A 160 -8.49 -8.07 8.10
CA PHE A 160 -9.51 -7.04 8.19
C PHE A 160 -10.72 -7.40 7.33
N GLU A 161 -11.91 -7.04 7.79
CA GLU A 161 -13.16 -7.21 7.07
C GLU A 161 -13.75 -5.84 6.71
N LEU A 162 -14.38 -5.77 5.54
CA LEU A 162 -15.05 -4.57 5.08
C LEU A 162 -16.27 -4.27 5.96
N THR A 163 -16.26 -3.15 6.67
CA THR A 163 -17.35 -2.76 7.58
C THR A 163 -18.17 -1.60 7.04
N LYS A 164 -17.58 -0.75 6.20
CA LYS A 164 -18.26 0.34 5.50
C LYS A 164 -17.74 0.45 4.08
N LYS A 165 -18.65 0.55 3.11
CA LYS A 165 -18.37 0.85 1.71
C LYS A 165 -19.14 2.13 1.34
N ASP A 166 -18.45 3.14 0.83
CA ASP A 166 -19.07 4.34 0.25
C ASP A 166 -19.40 4.14 -1.24
#